data_AF-A0A7X0LVI3-F1
#
_entry.id   AF-A0A7X0LVI3-F1
#
_cell.length_a   1.000
_cell.length_b   1.000
_cell.length_c   1.000
_cell.angle_alpha   90.00
_cell.angle_beta   90.00
_cell.angle_gamma   90.00
#
_symmetry.space_group_name_H-M   'P 1'
#
loop_
_entity.id
_entity.type
_entity.pdbx_description
1 polymer ?
#
loop_
_entity_poly.entity_id
_entity_poly.type
_entity_poly.pdbx_seq_one_letter_code
_entity_poly.pdbx_strand_id
1 'polypeptide(L)'
;MFSLFDFSQLEQKIIEEDIVLKQTPTVDEPSLMLEREVRLTPEFNFKQLRVLAHMLSVEEWQDANAFKINWINSNPNLPLKRFVLYYHQKKNILKKKYVYKGRQALIEQKNNVSKRALIGAAERRDAGVLGEGFKEITK
;
A
#
# COMPACT_ATOMS: atom_id res chain seq x y z
N MET A 1 6.50 6.84 20.68
CA MET A 1 7.72 6.77 19.86
C MET A 1 7.57 5.50 19.02
N PHE A 2 7.54 5.60 17.70
CA PHE A 2 7.39 4.43 16.84
C PHE A 2 8.73 3.69 16.78
N SER A 3 8.74 2.37 16.97
CA SER A 3 9.96 1.59 16.73
C SER A 3 10.23 1.64 15.23
N LEU A 4 11.38 2.20 14.88
CA LEU A 4 11.92 2.08 13.54
C LEU A 4 12.50 0.67 13.37
N PHE A 5 12.60 0.24 12.12
CA PHE A 5 13.22 -1.03 11.75
C PHE A 5 13.83 -0.93 10.34
N ASP A 6 14.71 -1.87 10.01
CA ASP A 6 15.44 -1.89 8.73
C ASP A 6 14.68 -2.65 7.62
N PHE A 7 15.26 -2.69 6.42
CA PHE A 7 14.71 -3.47 5.31
C PHE A 7 14.56 -4.96 5.61
N SER A 8 15.50 -5.59 6.34
CA SER A 8 15.42 -7.03 6.65
C SER A 8 14.17 -7.34 7.48
N GLN A 9 13.88 -6.49 8.46
CA GLN A 9 12.68 -6.58 9.29
C GLN A 9 11.40 -6.25 8.50
N LEU A 10 11.45 -5.32 7.53
CA LEU A 10 10.34 -5.08 6.60
C LEU A 10 10.01 -6.34 5.80
N GLU A 11 11.01 -6.97 5.19
CA GLU A 11 10.83 -8.17 4.37
C GLU A 11 10.21 -9.32 5.18
N GLN A 12 10.74 -9.56 6.39
CA GLN A 12 10.20 -10.58 7.29
C GLN A 12 8.72 -10.33 7.59
N LYS A 13 8.34 -9.10 7.94
CA LYS A 13 6.94 -8.73 8.21
C LYS A 13 6.02 -8.92 7.01
N ILE A 14 6.52 -8.73 5.79
CA ILE A 14 5.76 -8.98 4.55
C ILE A 14 5.57 -10.47 4.33
N ILE A 15 6.60 -11.28 4.57
CA ILE A 15 6.56 -12.74 4.41
C ILE A 15 5.58 -13.37 5.41
N GLU A 16 5.58 -12.90 6.67
CA GLU A 16 4.64 -13.33 7.73
C GLU A 16 3.17 -13.06 7.38
N GLU A 17 2.90 -12.25 6.36
CA GLU A 17 1.56 -11.93 5.86
C GLU A 17 1.13 -12.80 4.65
N ASP A 18 1.88 -13.85 4.32
CA ASP A 18 1.67 -14.71 3.15
C ASP A 18 1.71 -13.91 1.82
N ILE A 19 2.65 -12.98 1.71
CA ILE A 19 2.85 -12.14 0.52
C ILE A 19 4.19 -12.49 -0.13
N VAL A 20 4.19 -12.65 -1.45
CA VAL A 20 5.43 -12.82 -2.22
C VAL A 20 6.03 -11.45 -2.53
N LEU A 21 7.23 -11.19 -2.01
CA LEU A 21 8.03 -10.02 -2.39
C LEU A 21 8.73 -10.29 -3.73
N LYS A 22 8.46 -9.44 -4.73
CA LYS A 22 9.01 -9.59 -6.09
C LYS A 22 10.27 -8.77 -6.35
N GLN A 23 10.57 -7.84 -5.45
CA GLN A 23 11.70 -6.93 -5.56
C GLN A 23 12.16 -6.56 -4.15
N THR A 24 13.47 -6.66 -3.91
CA THR A 24 14.11 -6.16 -2.69
C THR A 24 13.93 -4.63 -2.60
N PRO A 25 13.54 -4.09 -1.43
CA PRO A 25 13.45 -2.65 -1.23
C PRO A 25 14.82 -1.98 -1.40
N THR A 26 14.81 -0.75 -1.91
CA THR A 26 16.02 0.06 -2.07
C THR A 26 15.82 1.44 -1.42
N VAL A 27 16.90 2.08 -1.02
CA VAL A 27 16.84 3.41 -0.38
C VAL A 27 16.26 4.47 -1.33
N ASP A 28 16.62 4.41 -2.61
CA ASP A 28 16.25 5.41 -3.61
C ASP A 28 14.76 5.40 -3.98
N GLU A 29 14.11 4.23 -3.90
CA GLU A 29 12.72 4.05 -4.30
C GLU A 29 11.90 3.45 -3.14
N PRO A 30 11.11 4.27 -2.41
CA PRO A 30 10.18 3.80 -1.37
C PRO A 30 8.96 3.08 -1.96
N SER A 31 9.24 1.97 -2.65
CA SER A 31 8.31 1.22 -3.47
C SER A 31 8.49 -0.27 -3.20
N LEU A 32 7.37 -0.98 -3.08
CA LEU A 32 7.35 -2.42 -3.01
C LEU A 32 6.63 -3.01 -4.22
N MET A 33 7.13 -4.15 -4.71
CA MET A 33 6.45 -4.99 -5.67
C MET A 33 6.07 -6.31 -4.99
N LEU A 34 4.77 -6.53 -4.85
CA LEU A 34 4.19 -7.62 -4.08
C LEU A 34 3.28 -8.45 -4.98
N GLU A 35 3.22 -9.76 -4.75
CA GLU A 35 2.30 -10.66 -5.44
C GLU A 35 1.50 -11.48 -4.43
N ARG A 36 0.18 -11.57 -4.67
CA ARG A 36 -0.75 -12.48 -4.01
C ARG A 36 -2.06 -12.53 -4.80
N GLU A 37 -3.01 -13.38 -4.39
CA GLU A 37 -4.37 -13.28 -4.91
C GLU A 37 -5.02 -12.00 -4.36
N VAL A 38 -5.40 -11.08 -5.25
CA VAL A 38 -5.99 -9.79 -4.88
C VAL A 38 -7.49 -9.82 -5.07
N ARG A 39 -8.23 -9.78 -3.96
CA ARG A 39 -9.68 -9.52 -3.91
C ARG A 39 -9.91 -8.22 -3.12
N LEU A 40 -10.77 -7.34 -3.62
CA LEU A 40 -11.03 -6.02 -3.01
C LEU A 40 -11.92 -6.13 -1.77
N THR A 41 -11.43 -6.80 -0.72
CA THR A 41 -12.14 -7.04 0.54
C THR A 41 -11.60 -6.14 1.66
N PRO A 42 -12.33 -6.00 2.78
CA PRO A 42 -11.80 -5.35 3.98
C PRO A 42 -10.50 -5.96 4.49
N GLU A 43 -10.33 -7.29 4.37
CA GLU A 43 -9.08 -7.98 4.73
C GLU A 43 -7.91 -7.52 3.86
N PHE A 44 -8.13 -7.40 2.55
CA PHE A 44 -7.11 -6.86 1.65
C PHE A 44 -6.76 -5.42 2.00
N ASN A 45 -7.75 -4.55 2.24
CA ASN A 45 -7.53 -3.19 2.71
C ASN A 45 -6.71 -3.17 4.01
N PHE A 46 -7.02 -4.03 4.97
CA PHE A 46 -6.25 -4.09 6.22
C PHE A 46 -4.80 -4.53 5.99
N LYS A 47 -4.57 -5.53 5.14
CA LYS A 47 -3.21 -5.98 4.81
C LYS A 47 -2.42 -4.88 4.09
N GLN A 48 -3.04 -4.14 3.18
CA GLN A 48 -2.42 -2.99 2.53
C GLN A 48 -2.05 -1.88 3.51
N LEU A 49 -2.94 -1.60 4.47
CA LEU A 49 -2.70 -0.60 5.50
C LEU A 49 -1.52 -1.00 6.39
N ARG A 50 -1.42 -2.26 6.79
CA ARG A 50 -0.27 -2.79 7.55
C ARG A 50 1.03 -2.66 6.79
N VAL A 51 1.08 -3.10 5.53
CA VAL A 51 2.28 -2.95 4.69
C VAL A 51 2.67 -1.48 4.57
N LEU A 52 1.73 -0.57 4.32
CA LEU A 52 2.03 0.86 4.24
C LEU A 52 2.55 1.40 5.58
N ALA A 53 1.94 1.02 6.70
CA ALA A 53 2.41 1.40 8.03
C ALA A 53 3.82 0.86 8.31
N HIS A 54 4.15 -0.34 7.83
CA HIS A 54 5.49 -0.89 7.91
C HIS A 54 6.49 -0.05 7.11
N MET A 55 6.20 0.25 5.85
CA MET A 55 7.04 1.12 5.03
C MET A 55 7.28 2.50 5.66
N LEU A 56 6.26 3.05 6.34
CA LEU A 56 6.34 4.35 7.02
C LEU A 56 7.20 4.36 8.30
N SER A 57 7.59 3.18 8.78
CA SER A 57 8.43 2.94 9.96
C SER A 57 9.82 2.40 9.59
N VAL A 58 10.15 2.32 8.31
CA VAL A 58 11.49 1.93 7.86
C VAL A 58 12.47 3.07 8.07
N GLU A 59 13.60 2.78 8.68
CA GLU A 59 14.64 3.76 9.00
C GLU A 59 15.18 4.46 7.75
N GLU A 60 15.50 3.66 6.73
CA GLU A 60 16.07 4.07 5.45
C GLU A 60 15.12 4.97 4.63
N TRP A 61 13.83 4.98 4.97
CA TRP A 61 12.81 5.78 4.28
C TRP A 61 12.20 6.88 5.16
N GLN A 62 12.83 7.25 6.28
CA GLN A 62 12.29 8.28 7.17
C GLN A 62 12.01 9.62 6.48
N ASP A 63 12.88 10.03 5.57
CA ASP A 63 12.78 11.30 4.83
C ASP A 63 12.00 11.20 3.50
N ALA A 64 11.47 10.01 3.19
CA ALA A 64 10.71 9.79 1.98
C ALA A 64 9.40 10.60 1.96
N ASN A 65 9.13 11.24 0.82
CA ASN A 65 7.93 12.06 0.64
C ASN A 65 6.73 11.30 0.12
N ALA A 66 6.98 10.13 -0.48
CA ALA A 66 5.96 9.31 -1.10
C ALA A 66 6.34 7.83 -1.04
N PHE A 67 5.33 6.98 -0.94
CA PHE A 67 5.43 5.54 -0.80
C PHE A 67 4.50 4.86 -1.79
N LYS A 68 4.92 3.72 -2.35
CA LYS A 68 4.15 3.00 -3.37
C LYS A 68 4.14 1.51 -3.10
N ILE A 69 2.96 0.89 -3.19
CA ILE A 69 2.82 -0.56 -3.09
C ILE A 69 2.16 -1.05 -4.37
N ASN A 70 2.89 -1.85 -5.15
CA ASN A 70 2.42 -2.46 -6.38
C ASN A 70 2.03 -3.90 -6.12
N TRP A 71 0.74 -4.20 -6.14
CA TRP A 71 0.22 -5.55 -6.04
C TRP A 71 -0.01 -6.14 -7.42
N ILE A 72 0.60 -7.29 -7.66
CA ILE A 72 0.36 -8.17 -8.81
C ILE A 72 -0.64 -9.23 -8.36
N ASN A 73 -1.72 -9.39 -9.11
CA ASN A 73 -2.68 -10.44 -8.82
C ASN A 73 -2.15 -11.78 -9.34
N SER A 74 -1.88 -12.72 -8.44
CA SER A 74 -1.38 -14.05 -8.79
C SER A 74 -2.44 -14.90 -9.51
N ASN A 75 -3.73 -14.58 -9.34
CA ASN A 75 -4.81 -15.34 -9.97
C ASN A 75 -5.10 -14.80 -11.39
N PRO A 76 -4.75 -15.55 -12.46
CA PRO A 76 -4.94 -15.10 -13.84
C PRO A 76 -6.41 -15.08 -14.27
N ASN A 77 -7.34 -15.67 -13.50
CA ASN A 77 -8.75 -15.69 -13.87
C ASN A 77 -9.51 -14.45 -13.37
N LEU A 78 -8.92 -13.69 -12.44
CA LEU A 78 -9.54 -12.46 -11.94
C LEU A 78 -9.35 -11.30 -12.94
N PRO A 79 -10.38 -10.43 -13.12
CA PRO A 79 -10.28 -9.29 -14.03
C PRO A 79 -9.24 -8.24 -13.62
N LEU A 80 -9.02 -8.08 -12.31
CA LEU A 80 -8.04 -7.15 -11.76
C LEU A 80 -6.63 -7.73 -11.92
N LYS A 81 -5.81 -7.14 -12.79
CA LYS A 81 -4.42 -7.56 -13.05
C LYS A 81 -3.47 -7.02 -12.00
N ARG A 82 -3.60 -5.73 -11.67
CA ARG A 82 -2.75 -5.05 -10.68
C ARG A 82 -3.56 -4.07 -9.87
N PHE A 83 -3.16 -3.90 -8.62
CA PHE A 83 -3.62 -2.82 -7.76
C PHE A 83 -2.41 -2.03 -7.29
N VAL A 84 -2.51 -0.70 -7.22
CA VAL A 84 -1.44 0.15 -6.69
C VAL A 84 -2.00 1.04 -5.59
N LEU A 85 -1.37 1.00 -4.42
CA LEU A 85 -1.56 2.01 -3.37
C LEU A 85 -0.40 3.01 -3.48
N TYR A 86 -0.71 4.30 -3.51
CA TYR A 86 0.28 5.36 -3.51
C TYR A 86 -0.05 6.38 -2.43
N TYR A 87 0.89 6.64 -1.54
CA TYR A 87 0.75 7.62 -0.49
C TYR A 87 1.78 8.73 -0.67
N HIS A 88 1.33 9.99 -0.64
CA HIS A 88 2.21 11.15 -0.67
C HIS A 88 2.09 11.90 0.66
N GLN A 89 3.10 11.73 1.51
CA GLN A 89 3.13 12.24 2.86
C GLN A 89 3.03 13.76 2.94
N LYS A 90 3.89 14.49 2.22
CA LYS A 90 3.86 15.97 2.23
C LYS A 90 2.53 16.56 1.75
N LYS A 91 1.83 15.88 0.83
CA LYS A 91 0.54 16.35 0.30
C LYS A 91 -0.66 15.80 1.07
N ASN A 92 -0.45 14.88 2.02
CA ASN A 92 -1.52 14.13 2.70
C ASN A 92 -2.51 13.48 1.72
N ILE A 93 -1.99 12.92 0.62
CA ILE A 93 -2.79 12.32 -0.44
C ILE A 93 -2.58 10.82 -0.46
N LEU A 94 -3.67 10.08 -0.52
CA LEU A 94 -3.66 8.65 -0.77
C LEU A 94 -4.40 8.34 -2.07
N LYS A 95 -3.78 7.56 -2.94
CA LYS A 95 -4.32 7.17 -4.25
C LYS A 95 -4.39 5.66 -4.37
N LYS A 96 -5.46 5.19 -4.99
CA LYS A 96 -5.60 3.82 -5.45
C LYS A 96 -5.66 3.81 -6.96
N LYS A 97 -4.97 2.85 -7.58
CA LYS A 97 -5.07 2.59 -9.01
C LYS A 97 -5.39 1.13 -9.23
N TYR A 98 -6.45 0.88 -9.97
CA TYR A 98 -6.92 -0.45 -10.34
C TYR A 98 -6.66 -0.66 -11.82
N VAL A 99 -5.88 -1.69 -12.14
CA VAL A 99 -5.54 -2.02 -13.53
C VAL A 99 -6.25 -3.32 -13.88
N TYR A 100 -7.30 -3.21 -14.69
CA TYR A 100 -8.08 -4.35 -15.16
C TYR A 100 -7.56 -4.84 -16.52
N LYS A 101 -7.80 -6.12 -16.82
CA LYS A 101 -7.48 -6.70 -18.13
C LYS A 101 -8.42 -6.13 -19.20
N GLY A 102 -7.84 -5.62 -20.29
CA GLY A 102 -8.60 -5.11 -21.44
C GLY A 102 -9.45 -3.87 -21.18
N ARG A 103 -9.22 -3.15 -20.08
CA ARG A 103 -9.95 -1.91 -19.73
C ARG A 103 -8.98 -0.81 -19.31
N GLN A 104 -9.46 0.43 -19.35
CA GLN A 104 -8.72 1.56 -18.78
C GLN A 104 -8.54 1.39 -17.27
N ALA A 105 -7.45 1.96 -16.74
CA ALA A 105 -7.20 1.90 -15.31
C ALA A 105 -8.09 2.92 -14.58
N LEU A 106 -8.75 2.46 -13.51
CA LEU A 106 -9.48 3.33 -12.58
C LEU A 106 -8.49 3.92 -11.58
N ILE A 107 -8.60 5.23 -11.31
CA ILE A 107 -7.79 5.90 -10.29
C ILE A 107 -8.74 6.62 -9.33
N GLU A 108 -8.54 6.39 -8.04
CA GLU A 108 -9.27 7.09 -6.99
C GLU A 108 -8.29 7.77 -6.03
N GLN A 109 -8.73 8.88 -5.41
CA GLN A 109 -7.94 9.65 -4.47
C GLN A 109 -8.73 10.02 -3.23
N LYS A 110 -8.04 9.99 -2.10
CA LYS A 110 -8.47 10.51 -0.82
C LYS A 110 -7.47 11.57 -0.36
N ASN A 111 -7.98 12.73 0.02
CA ASN A 111 -7.19 13.86 0.53
C ASN A 111 -7.19 13.87 2.07
N ASN A 112 -6.33 14.70 2.66
CA ASN A 112 -6.23 14.91 4.10
C ASN A 112 -5.94 13.63 4.90
N VAL A 113 -5.19 12.70 4.30
CA VAL A 113 -4.75 11.47 4.95
C VAL A 113 -3.34 11.68 5.52
N SER A 114 -3.22 11.80 6.84
CA SER A 114 -1.92 12.03 7.49
C SER A 114 -1.20 10.72 7.83
N LYS A 115 0.14 10.78 7.97
CA LYS A 115 0.98 9.63 8.40
C LYS A 115 0.47 9.04 9.71
N ARG A 116 0.18 9.92 10.69
CA ARG A 116 -0.33 9.52 12.01
C ARG A 116 -1.68 8.81 11.93
N ALA A 117 -2.57 9.25 11.03
CA ALA A 117 -3.87 8.59 10.84
C ALA A 117 -3.71 7.18 10.28
N LEU A 118 -2.79 6.98 9.33
CA LEU A 118 -2.50 5.66 8.74
C LEU A 118 -1.90 4.69 9.76
N ILE A 119 -0.87 5.11 10.49
CA ILE A 119 -0.22 4.26 11.50
C ILE A 119 -1.21 3.90 12.61
N GLY A 120 -1.95 4.88 13.14
CA GLY A 120 -2.93 4.63 14.18
C GLY A 120 -4.10 3.75 13.72
N ALA A 121 -4.51 3.84 12.45
CA ALA A 121 -5.52 2.95 11.89
C ALA A 121 -4.99 1.50 11.76
N ALA A 122 -3.72 1.33 11.38
CA ALA A 122 -3.09 0.00 11.33
C ALA A 122 -3.05 -0.66 12.71
N GLU A 123 -2.66 0.08 13.74
CA GLU A 123 -2.64 -0.37 15.14
C GLU A 123 -4.02 -0.79 15.64
N ARG A 124 -5.07 -0.01 15.30
CA ARG A 124 -6.46 -0.30 15.68
C ARG A 124 -7.14 -1.36 14.80
N ARG A 125 -6.45 -1.90 13.79
CA ARG A 125 -7.02 -2.80 12.77
C ARG A 125 -8.21 -2.21 12.01
N ASP A 126 -8.18 -0.90 11.79
CA ASP A 126 -9.25 -0.17 11.11
C ASP A 126 -9.00 -0.12 9.60
N ALA A 127 -9.60 -1.08 8.88
CA ALA A 127 -9.55 -1.14 7.43
C ALA A 127 -10.34 -0.01 6.73
N GLY A 128 -11.24 0.69 7.46
CA GLY A 128 -12.14 1.71 6.92
C GLY A 128 -11.40 2.91 6.34
N VAL A 129 -10.21 3.22 6.87
CA VAL A 129 -9.35 4.28 6.33
C VAL A 129 -9.02 4.07 4.85
N LEU A 130 -8.90 2.80 4.44
CA LEU A 130 -8.72 2.38 3.05
C LEU A 130 -10.03 1.95 2.38
N GLY A 131 -11.12 1.70 3.12
CA GLY A 131 -12.40 1.29 2.52
C GLY A 131 -13.20 2.44 1.90
N GLU A 132 -13.11 3.65 2.47
CA GLU A 132 -14.09 4.71 2.21
C GLU A 132 -13.46 6.10 1.93
N GLY A 133 -14.25 7.01 1.37
CA GLY A 133 -13.89 8.43 1.19
C GLY A 133 -12.95 8.71 0.01
N PHE A 134 -12.72 7.72 -0.86
CA PHE A 134 -12.02 7.90 -2.12
C PHE A 134 -12.98 8.47 -3.17
N LYS A 135 -12.46 9.35 -4.03
CA LYS A 135 -13.18 9.90 -5.18
C LYS A 135 -12.44 9.49 -6.45
N GLU A 136 -13.17 9.02 -7.46
CA GLU A 136 -12.61 8.78 -8.78
C GLU A 136 -12.01 10.08 -9.33
N ILE A 137 -10.82 9.96 -9.93
CA ILE A 137 -10.19 11.05 -10.67
C ILE A 137 -10.18 10.64 -12.13
N THR A 138 -11.07 11.24 -12.90
CA THR A 138 -11.02 11.16 -14.36
C THR A 138 -9.84 12.00 -14.82
N LYS A 139 -8.98 11.42 -15.65
CA LYS A 139 -7.95 12.15 -16.40
C LYS A 139 -8.43 12.40 -17.81
#